data_AF-A0A7W3ITX0-F1
#
_entry.id   AF-A0A7W3ITX0-F1
#
_cell.length_a   1.000
_cell.length_b   1.000
_cell.length_c   1.000
_cell.angle_alpha   90.00
_cell.angle_beta   90.00
_cell.angle_gamma   90.00
#
_symmetry.space_group_name_H-M   'P 1'
#
loop_
_entity.id
_entity.type
_entity.pdbx_description
1 polymer ?
#
loop_
_entity_poly.entity_id
_entity_poly.type
_entity_poly.pdbx_seq_one_letter_code
_entity_poly.pdbx_strand_id
1 'polypeptide(L)'
;MKLIWATRGWRWGFRFLRDAGLEDPLMRYEAAFNRFEDDLEVCEREHDVTALRFLDPAGRRDAAGRPIPHDFVLFDDLAKQVMSVDEGVARVWPLVRADYSSRWDGPASPGAG
;
A
#
# COMPACT_ATOMS: atom_id res chain seq x y z
N MET A 1 11.14 8.83 -6.27
CA MET A 1 9.92 8.03 -6.49
C MET A 1 9.01 8.25 -5.30
N LYS A 2 7.81 8.79 -5.54
CA LYS A 2 6.86 9.15 -4.49
C LYS A 2 5.70 8.16 -4.52
N LEU A 3 5.43 7.53 -3.37
CA LEU A 3 4.25 6.71 -3.16
C LEU A 3 3.86 6.79 -1.68
N ILE A 4 2.56 6.77 -1.43
CA ILE A 4 2.05 6.39 -0.11
C ILE A 4 1.95 4.87 -0.12
N TRP A 5 2.33 4.25 0.99
CA TRP A 5 2.12 2.82 1.19
C TRP A 5 1.57 2.59 2.57
N ALA A 6 0.41 1.95 2.62
CA ALA A 6 -0.27 1.58 3.83
C ALA A 6 -0.56 0.08 3.83
N THR A 7 -0.38 -0.56 4.98
CA THR A 7 -0.63 -1.99 5.14
C THR A 7 -0.72 -2.35 6.63
N ARG A 8 -0.84 -3.63 6.94
CA ARG A 8 -0.83 -4.20 8.29
C ARG A 8 0.23 -5.29 8.40
N GLY A 9 0.55 -5.73 9.61
CA GLY A 9 1.47 -6.83 9.85
C GLY A 9 0.83 -7.92 10.69
N TRP A 10 1.67 -8.84 11.19
CA TRP A 10 1.21 -9.95 12.00
C TRP A 10 0.49 -9.47 13.27
N ARG A 11 1.12 -8.56 14.03
CA ARG A 11 0.63 -8.10 15.35
C ARG A 11 0.18 -6.65 15.38
N TRP A 12 0.18 -5.98 14.24
CA TRP A 12 -0.12 -4.55 14.16
C TRP A 12 -1.09 -4.24 13.04
N GLY A 13 -2.01 -3.31 13.33
CA GLY A 13 -3.09 -2.92 12.43
C GLY A 13 -2.62 -2.04 11.27
N PHE A 14 -3.58 -1.47 10.54
CA PHE A 14 -3.29 -0.66 9.36
C PHE A 14 -2.49 0.61 9.71
N ARG A 15 -1.40 0.88 8.97
CA ARG A 15 -0.50 2.03 9.15
C ARG A 15 0.18 2.42 7.85
N PHE A 16 0.58 3.68 7.73
CA PHE A 16 1.51 4.13 6.69
C PHE A 16 2.93 3.66 6.99
N LEU A 17 3.54 2.97 6.02
CA LEU A 17 4.96 2.63 6.02
C LEU A 17 5.77 3.59 5.14
N ARG A 18 5.12 4.29 4.21
CA ARG A 18 5.66 5.44 3.46
C ARG A 18 4.54 6.46 3.23
N ASP A 19 4.88 7.73 3.28
CA ASP A 19 3.97 8.89 3.22
C ASP A 19 4.24 9.80 2.00
N ALA A 20 5.11 9.37 1.08
CA ALA A 20 5.62 10.16 -0.04
C ALA A 20 6.29 11.50 0.33
N GLY A 21 6.61 11.75 1.61
CA GLY A 21 7.09 13.04 2.12
C GLY A 21 6.04 14.15 2.03
N LEU A 22 4.75 13.78 2.07
CA LEU A 22 3.64 14.72 2.04
C LEU A 22 3.34 15.26 3.45
N GLU A 23 2.85 16.49 3.50
CA GLU A 23 2.38 17.11 4.74
C GLU A 23 1.12 16.43 5.29
N ASP A 24 0.22 16.01 4.39
CA ASP A 24 -0.99 15.26 4.74
C ASP A 24 -1.16 14.02 3.84
N PRO A 25 -0.51 12.89 4.20
CA PRO A 25 -0.66 11.64 3.46
C PRO A 25 -2.04 11.00 3.65
N LEU A 26 -2.70 11.24 4.79
CA LEU A 26 -4.01 10.64 5.08
C LEU A 26 -5.08 11.17 4.14
N MET A 27 -5.16 12.50 3.95
CA MET A 27 -6.10 13.11 3.02
C MET A 27 -5.94 12.57 1.60
N ARG A 28 -4.70 12.36 1.13
CA ARG A 28 -4.44 11.80 -0.21
C ARG A 28 -4.80 10.33 -0.31
N TYR A 29 -4.55 9.57 0.74
CA TYR A 29 -4.96 8.17 0.82
C TYR A 29 -6.49 8.02 0.80
N GLU A 30 -7.21 8.78 1.63
CA GLU A 30 -8.67 8.73 1.69
C GLU A 30 -9.31 9.15 0.37
N ALA A 31 -8.80 10.20 -0.28
CA ALA A 31 -9.27 10.63 -1.59
C ALA A 31 -9.14 9.52 -2.65
N ALA A 32 -8.06 8.72 -2.59
CA ALA A 32 -7.80 7.64 -3.52
C ALA A 32 -8.61 6.35 -3.22
N PHE A 33 -8.98 6.11 -1.96
CA PHE A 33 -9.56 4.83 -1.51
C PHE A 33 -11.00 4.89 -0.99
N ASN A 34 -11.61 6.07 -0.85
CA ASN A 34 -12.97 6.23 -0.30
C ASN A 34 -14.07 5.44 -1.04
N ARG A 35 -13.83 5.01 -2.28
CA ARG A 35 -14.77 4.25 -3.12
C ARG A 35 -14.49 2.74 -3.16
N PHE A 36 -13.45 2.29 -2.47
CA PHE A 36 -12.92 0.92 -2.59
C PHE A 36 -12.75 0.24 -1.22
N GLU A 37 -13.56 0.57 -0.23
CA GLU A 37 -13.38 0.07 1.14
C GLU A 37 -13.45 -1.47 1.23
N ASP A 38 -14.34 -2.08 0.45
CA ASP A 38 -14.59 -3.53 0.45
C ASP A 38 -13.80 -4.30 -0.62
N ASP A 39 -13.10 -3.62 -1.52
CA ASP A 39 -12.38 -4.26 -2.63
C ASP A 39 -11.06 -4.88 -2.16
N LEU A 40 -10.84 -6.14 -2.50
CA LEU A 40 -9.59 -6.86 -2.17
C LEU A 40 -8.43 -6.50 -3.10
N GLU A 41 -8.74 -6.07 -4.33
CA GLU A 41 -7.79 -5.64 -5.33
C GLU A 41 -8.35 -4.41 -6.04
N VAL A 42 -7.49 -3.41 -6.26
CA VAL A 42 -7.86 -2.12 -6.86
C VAL A 42 -6.72 -1.73 -7.79
N CYS A 43 -7.05 -1.24 -8.98
CA CYS A 43 -6.13 -0.50 -9.81
C CYS A 43 -6.92 0.57 -10.54
N GLU A 44 -7.16 1.70 -9.88
CA GLU A 44 -7.92 2.80 -10.44
C GLU A 44 -7.03 4.03 -10.58
N ARG A 45 -7.05 4.62 -11.77
CA ARG A 45 -6.31 5.84 -12.07
C ARG A 45 -7.24 7.03 -12.12
N GLU A 46 -6.93 8.04 -11.31
CA GLU A 46 -7.60 9.32 -11.30
C GLU A 46 -6.55 10.43 -11.49
N HIS A 47 -6.65 11.15 -12.62
CA HIS A 47 -5.69 12.17 -13.02
C HIS A 47 -4.22 11.67 -13.05
N ASP A 48 -3.38 12.19 -12.16
CA ASP A 48 -1.96 11.90 -12.00
C ASP A 48 -1.66 10.90 -10.87
N VAL A 49 -2.71 10.29 -10.32
CA VAL A 49 -2.65 9.36 -9.19
C VAL A 49 -3.24 8.01 -9.60
N THR A 50 -2.63 6.93 -9.11
CA THR A 50 -3.20 5.58 -9.20
C THR A 50 -3.38 4.99 -7.81
N ALA A 51 -4.62 4.67 -7.46
CA ALA A 51 -4.96 3.84 -6.31
C ALA A 51 -4.70 2.37 -6.68
N LEU A 52 -3.78 1.74 -5.97
CA LEU A 52 -3.39 0.35 -6.21
C LEU A 52 -3.52 -0.44 -4.92
N ARG A 53 -4.32 -1.51 -4.95
CA ARG A 53 -4.41 -2.50 -3.87
C ARG A 53 -4.19 -3.89 -4.42
N PHE A 54 -3.39 -4.66 -3.71
CA PHE A 54 -3.26 -6.10 -3.92
C PHE A 54 -2.99 -6.82 -2.60
N LEU A 55 -3.36 -8.09 -2.54
CA LEU A 55 -3.00 -8.94 -1.40
C LEU A 55 -1.50 -9.24 -1.39
N ASP A 56 -0.92 -9.41 -0.20
CA ASP A 56 0.50 -9.76 -0.03
C ASP A 56 0.89 -10.90 -0.98
N PRO A 57 1.81 -10.67 -1.94
CA PRO A 57 2.15 -11.68 -2.95
C PRO A 57 2.82 -12.93 -2.38
N ALA A 58 3.32 -12.89 -1.14
CA ALA A 58 3.84 -14.06 -0.44
C ALA A 58 2.75 -14.81 0.36
N GLY A 59 1.48 -14.38 0.27
CA GLY A 59 0.35 -15.01 0.93
C GLY A 59 0.31 -14.81 2.45
N ARG A 60 1.03 -13.81 2.97
CA ARG A 60 1.05 -13.55 4.41
C ARG A 60 -0.32 -13.14 4.95
N ARG A 61 -0.55 -13.54 6.19
CA ARG A 61 -1.76 -13.26 6.95
C ARG A 61 -1.40 -12.51 8.22
N ASP A 62 -2.37 -11.81 8.81
CA ASP A 62 -2.22 -11.26 10.16
C ASP A 62 -2.47 -12.34 11.23
N ALA A 63 -2.31 -12.00 12.52
CA ALA A 63 -2.53 -12.95 13.62
C ALA A 63 -3.97 -13.48 13.73
N ALA A 64 -4.95 -12.79 13.12
CA ALA A 64 -6.33 -13.26 13.02
C ALA A 64 -6.55 -14.17 11.80
N GLY A 65 -5.51 -14.46 11.02
CA GLY A 65 -5.57 -15.27 9.81
C GLY A 65 -6.15 -14.53 8.60
N ARG A 66 -6.34 -13.22 8.64
CA ARG A 66 -6.86 -12.45 7.51
C ARG A 66 -5.76 -12.21 6.48
N PRO A 67 -6.06 -12.24 5.17
CA PRO A 67 -5.09 -11.85 4.16
C PRO A 67 -4.70 -10.38 4.35
N ILE A 68 -3.45 -10.05 4.05
CA ILE A 68 -2.93 -8.71 4.22
C ILE A 68 -3.06 -7.95 2.89
N PRO A 69 -3.85 -6.87 2.82
CA PRO A 69 -3.80 -5.96 1.68
C PRO A 69 -2.59 -5.02 1.80
N HIS A 70 -2.03 -4.65 0.66
CA HIS A 70 -1.11 -3.54 0.52
C HIS A 70 -1.76 -2.46 -0.34
N ASP A 71 -1.90 -1.29 0.25
CA ASP A 71 -2.51 -0.14 -0.39
C ASP A 71 -1.41 0.84 -0.77
N PHE A 72 -1.43 1.25 -2.03
CA PHE A 72 -0.49 2.20 -2.58
C PHE A 72 -1.25 3.34 -3.24
N VAL A 73 -0.80 4.56 -2.98
CA VAL A 73 -1.13 5.72 -3.81
C VAL A 73 0.11 6.06 -4.60
N LEU A 74 0.06 5.80 -5.90
CA LEU A 74 1.17 6.04 -6.82
C LEU A 74 1.05 7.45 -7.39
N PHE A 75 2.17 8.14 -7.52
CA PHE A 75 2.24 9.48 -8.11
C PHE A 75 3.12 9.50 -9.36
N ASP A 76 3.01 10.58 -10.12
CA ASP A 76 3.88 10.93 -11.23
C ASP A 76 3.99 9.79 -12.28
N ASP A 77 5.21 9.51 -12.76
CA ASP A 77 5.45 8.52 -13.79
C ASP A 77 5.14 7.08 -13.35
N LEU A 78 5.15 6.80 -12.04
CA LEU A 78 4.80 5.48 -11.54
C LEU A 78 3.29 5.24 -11.68
N ALA A 79 2.46 6.26 -11.46
CA ALA A 79 1.02 6.20 -11.68
C ALA A 79 0.68 5.92 -13.16
N LYS A 80 1.41 6.55 -14.09
CA LYS A 80 1.21 6.37 -15.55
C LYS A 80 1.61 4.99 -16.06
N GLN A 81 2.46 4.26 -15.33
CA GLN A 81 3.03 2.97 -15.76
C GLN A 81 2.30 1.76 -15.20
N VAL A 82 1.35 1.96 -14.30
CA VAL A 82 0.57 0.89 -13.67
C VAL A 82 -0.88 1.01 -14.13
N MET A 83 -1.30 0.11 -15.00
CA MET A 83 -2.63 0.08 -15.60
C MET A 83 -3.43 -1.16 -15.19
N SER A 84 -2.83 -2.07 -14.42
CA SER A 84 -3.50 -3.23 -13.83
C SER A 84 -2.87 -3.62 -12.49
N VAL A 85 -3.59 -4.46 -11.74
CA VAL A 85 -3.09 -5.06 -10.49
C VAL A 85 -1.81 -5.85 -10.75
N ASP A 86 -1.78 -6.69 -11.79
CA ASP A 86 -0.60 -7.48 -12.15
C ASP A 86 0.63 -6.61 -12.47
N GLU A 87 0.44 -5.52 -13.21
CA GLU A 87 1.50 -4.55 -13.47
C GLU A 87 1.95 -3.85 -12.19
N GLY A 88 1.00 -3.52 -11.31
CA GLY A 88 1.25 -2.95 -10.00
C GLY A 88 2.09 -3.89 -9.14
N VAL A 89 1.76 -5.18 -9.08
CA VAL A 89 2.55 -6.20 -8.39
C VAL A 89 3.94 -6.30 -9.02
N ALA A 90 4.04 -6.43 -10.34
CA ALA A 90 5.32 -6.59 -11.03
C ALA A 90 6.27 -5.40 -10.83
N ARG A 91 5.74 -4.17 -10.75
CA ARG A 91 6.53 -2.94 -10.67
C ARG A 91 6.73 -2.44 -9.24
N VAL A 92 5.68 -2.42 -8.42
CA VAL A 92 5.68 -1.79 -7.09
C VAL A 92 6.17 -2.75 -6.00
N TRP A 93 5.76 -4.02 -6.04
CA TRP A 93 6.13 -4.98 -5.00
C TRP A 93 7.65 -5.13 -4.80
N PRO A 94 8.49 -5.23 -5.86
CA PRO A 94 9.94 -5.33 -5.70
C PRO A 94 10.57 -4.17 -4.90
N LEU A 95 9.91 -3.00 -4.88
CA LEU A 95 10.40 -1.77 -4.26
C LEU A 95 10.19 -1.74 -2.73
N VAL A 96 9.29 -2.59 -2.22
CA VAL A 96 8.89 -2.60 -0.80
C VAL A 96 9.00 -3.98 -0.15
N ARG A 97 9.08 -5.07 -0.91
CA ARG A 97 9.05 -6.45 -0.37
C ARG A 97 10.10 -6.73 0.70
N ALA A 98 11.32 -6.21 0.54
CA ALA A 98 12.41 -6.43 1.48
C ALA A 98 12.15 -5.67 2.81
N ASP A 99 11.72 -4.42 2.69
CA ASP A 99 11.35 -3.57 3.82
C ASP A 99 10.18 -4.19 4.60
N TYR A 100 9.12 -4.61 3.88
CA TYR A 100 7.98 -5.27 4.52
C TYR A 100 8.36 -6.57 5.23
N SER A 101 9.21 -7.40 4.60
CA SER A 101 9.63 -8.68 5.18
C SER A 101 10.43 -8.52 6.47
N SER A 102 11.14 -7.40 6.64
CA SER A 102 11.83 -7.09 7.89
C SER A 102 10.90 -6.60 9.02
N ARG A 103 9.67 -6.18 8.70
CA ARG A 103 8.73 -5.53 9.63
C ARG A 103 7.48 -6.36 9.94
N TRP A 104 7.13 -7.32 9.09
CA TRP A 104 5.83 -8.02 9.14
C TRP A 104 5.54 -8.68 10.50
N ASP A 105 6.47 -9.45 11.07
CA ASP A 105 6.35 -10.11 12.37
C ASP A 105 6.95 -9.31 13.53
N GLY A 106 7.69 -8.26 13.22
CA GLY A 106 8.26 -7.35 14.20
C GLY A 106 7.20 -6.54 14.95
N PRO A 107 7.56 -5.99 16.13
CA PRO A 107 6.75 -4.94 16.75
C PRO A 107 6.62 -3.79 15.77
N ALA A 108 5.44 -3.16 15.71
CA ALA A 108 5.28 -1.98 14.88
C ALA A 108 6.31 -0.94 15.30
N SER A 109 7.19 -0.53 14.38
CA SER A 109 8.06 0.62 14.65
C SER A 109 7.16 1.82 14.98
N PRO A 110 7.49 2.64 15.99
CA PRO A 110 6.72 3.84 16.28
C PRO A 110 6.93 4.82 15.11
N GLY A 111 5.98 4.83 14.16
CA GLY A 111 5.82 5.94 13.22
C GLY A 111 5.24 7.12 13.98
N ALA A 112 5.89 8.27 13.88
CA ALA A 112 5.45 9.52 14.49
C ALA A 112 3.97 9.77 14.15
N GLY A 113 3.18 10.01 15.21
CA GLY A 113 1.83 10.53 15.10
C GLY A 113 1.82 12.04 14.96
#